data_AF-A6FXE6-F1
#
_entry.id   AF-A6FXE6-F1
#
_cell.length_a   1.000
_cell.length_b   1.000
_cell.length_c   1.000
_cell.angle_alpha   90.00
_cell.angle_beta   90.00
_cell.angle_gamma   90.00
#
_symmetry.space_group_name_H-M   'P 1'
#
loop_
_entity.id
_entity.type
_entity.pdbx_description
1 polymer ?
#
loop_
_entity_poly.entity_id
_entity_poly.type
_entity_poly.pdbx_seq_one_letter_code
_entity_poly.pdbx_strand_id
1 'polypeptide(L)'
;MVENIITLGFLVLLQVVLGFDNLLYISLESKRAPVDQRARVRKLGIGLAIFMRIALLGILVKLIEYVQEPIFGFDTHPISGHFNVHSLIVLGGGVFIMYTAVKEIWRMVSFEDESEAEEEAEPKSVNSVIAMIVIMNLVFSFDSILSAMALTKVFWVMASAIVLGGLLMIFMADRVSTFLEKNRMYEVLGLFILLIVGVMLLSEGGHLAHMSLFGGEIHAMSKATFYFVIAVLVITDIVQGRYQKKIMAEKAAAKAAKAKAA
;
A
#
# COMPACT_ATOMS: atom_id res chain seq x y z
N MET A 1 -9.24 28.90 -16.66
CA MET A 1 -10.25 28.17 -15.85
C MET A 1 -10.52 26.77 -16.38
N VAL A 2 -10.79 26.60 -17.68
CA VAL A 2 -11.02 25.29 -18.30
C VAL A 2 -9.82 24.34 -18.12
N GLU A 3 -8.60 24.82 -18.31
CA GLU A 3 -7.37 24.03 -18.09
C GLU A 3 -7.27 23.49 -16.67
N ASN A 4 -7.53 24.32 -15.65
CA ASN A 4 -7.50 23.89 -14.24
C ASN A 4 -8.53 22.80 -13.92
N ILE A 5 -9.71 22.83 -14.57
CA ILE A 5 -10.75 21.81 -14.40
C ILE A 5 -10.32 20.49 -15.06
N ILE A 6 -9.72 20.56 -16.24
CA ILE A 6 -9.16 19.38 -16.92
C ILE A 6 -8.04 18.75 -16.09
N THR A 7 -7.10 19.58 -15.61
CA THR A 7 -6.01 19.12 -14.72
C THR A 7 -6.54 18.55 -13.41
N LEU A 8 -7.59 19.16 -12.82
CA LEU A 8 -8.27 18.61 -11.64
C LEU A 8 -8.80 17.20 -11.93
N GLY A 9 -9.46 17.00 -13.09
CA GLY A 9 -9.94 15.69 -13.51
C GLY A 9 -8.83 14.65 -13.62
N PHE A 10 -7.71 15.01 -14.25
CA PHE A 10 -6.54 14.12 -14.34
C PHE A 10 -5.93 13.81 -12.96
N LEU A 11 -5.85 14.80 -12.07
CA LEU A 11 -5.32 14.60 -10.72
C LEU A 11 -6.22 13.72 -9.87
N VAL A 12 -7.53 13.88 -9.95
CA VAL A 12 -8.50 13.00 -9.27
C VAL A 12 -8.37 11.57 -9.80
N LEU A 13 -8.27 11.40 -11.12
CA LEU A 13 -8.08 10.08 -11.73
C LEU A 13 -6.77 9.44 -11.28
N LEU A 14 -5.67 10.19 -11.32
CA LEU A 14 -4.37 9.74 -10.82
C LEU A 14 -4.44 9.34 -9.36
N GLN A 15 -5.12 10.10 -8.51
CA GLN A 15 -5.27 9.75 -7.09
C GLN A 15 -6.12 8.51 -6.85
N VAL A 16 -7.09 8.22 -7.72
CA VAL A 16 -7.86 6.96 -7.61
C VAL A 16 -6.98 5.77 -8.00
N VAL A 17 -6.26 5.89 -9.11
CA VAL A 17 -5.37 4.84 -9.63
C VAL A 17 -4.19 4.60 -8.67
N LEU A 18 -3.55 5.68 -8.20
CA LEU A 18 -2.43 5.70 -7.25
C LEU A 18 -2.83 5.68 -5.78
N GLY A 19 -4.13 5.67 -5.46
CA GLY A 19 -4.62 5.61 -4.09
C GLY A 19 -5.09 4.22 -3.67
N PHE A 20 -5.05 3.26 -4.60
CA PHE A 20 -5.49 1.90 -4.36
C PHE A 20 -4.58 1.16 -3.37
N ASP A 21 -3.27 1.34 -3.46
CA ASP A 21 -2.28 0.85 -2.51
C ASP A 21 -2.52 1.38 -1.09
N ASN A 22 -2.76 2.69 -0.96
CA ASN A 22 -3.10 3.33 0.31
C ASN A 22 -4.39 2.77 0.89
N LEU A 23 -5.40 2.56 0.05
CA LEU A 23 -6.68 1.98 0.46
C LEU A 23 -6.53 0.53 0.91
N LEU A 24 -5.72 -0.26 0.20
CA LEU A 24 -5.41 -1.64 0.56
C LEU A 24 -4.67 -1.69 1.91
N TYR A 25 -3.65 -0.86 2.09
CA TYR A 25 -2.92 -0.78 3.36
C TYR A 25 -3.85 -0.42 4.52
N ILE A 26 -4.66 0.63 4.37
CA ILE A 26 -5.65 1.05 5.39
C ILE A 26 -6.61 -0.09 5.71
N SER A 27 -7.09 -0.80 4.69
CA SER A 27 -8.03 -1.92 4.87
C SER A 27 -7.38 -3.06 5.65
N LEU A 28 -6.14 -3.43 5.31
CA LEU A 28 -5.39 -4.49 5.99
C LEU A 28 -5.00 -4.09 7.43
N GLU A 29 -4.46 -2.88 7.64
CA GLU A 29 -4.04 -2.43 8.97
C GLU A 29 -5.24 -2.28 9.91
N SER A 30 -6.40 -1.84 9.39
CA SER A 30 -7.63 -1.73 10.19
C SER A 30 -8.15 -3.05 10.76
N LYS A 31 -7.80 -4.20 10.16
CA LYS A 31 -8.17 -5.52 10.69
C LYS A 31 -7.51 -5.83 12.03
N ARG A 32 -6.42 -5.14 12.37
CA ARG A 32 -5.71 -5.27 13.65
C ARG A 32 -6.42 -4.58 14.81
N ALA A 33 -7.40 -3.74 14.53
CA ALA A 33 -8.28 -3.16 15.54
C ALA A 33 -9.41 -4.13 15.93
N PRO A 34 -10.02 -3.96 17.12
CA PRO A 34 -11.21 -4.69 17.54
C PRO A 34 -12.31 -4.66 16.47
N VAL A 35 -12.99 -5.80 16.27
CA VAL A 35 -13.93 -6.04 15.17
C VAL A 35 -15.03 -4.97 15.09
N ASP A 36 -15.54 -4.55 16.24
CA ASP A 36 -16.57 -3.52 16.41
C ASP A 36 -16.08 -2.11 16.01
N GLN A 37 -14.77 -1.87 16.03
CA GLN A 37 -14.18 -0.55 15.77
C GLN A 37 -13.56 -0.40 14.40
N ARG A 38 -13.33 -1.48 13.63
CA ARG A 38 -12.60 -1.45 12.34
C ARG A 38 -13.14 -0.41 11.36
N ALA A 39 -14.46 -0.33 11.19
CA ALA A 39 -15.09 0.64 10.30
C ALA A 39 -14.84 2.09 10.75
N ARG A 40 -14.89 2.33 12.07
CA ARG A 40 -14.57 3.64 12.67
C ARG A 40 -13.10 3.98 12.47
N VAL A 41 -12.19 3.03 12.69
CA VAL A 41 -10.75 3.18 12.47
C VAL A 41 -10.45 3.55 11.03
N ARG A 42 -11.06 2.87 10.05
CA ARG A 42 -10.88 3.22 8.62
C ARG A 42 -11.34 4.65 8.33
N LYS A 43 -12.55 5.03 8.74
CA LYS A 43 -13.11 6.35 8.43
C LYS A 43 -12.33 7.48 9.11
N LEU A 44 -11.99 7.32 10.39
CA LEU A 44 -11.17 8.29 11.12
C LEU A 44 -9.75 8.36 10.57
N GLY A 45 -9.14 7.20 10.29
CA GLY A 45 -7.80 7.12 9.69
C GLY A 45 -7.73 7.81 8.33
N ILE A 46 -8.72 7.58 7.45
CA ILE A 46 -8.78 8.25 6.14
C ILE A 46 -9.06 9.76 6.30
N GLY A 47 -9.97 10.16 7.19
CA GLY A 47 -10.24 11.57 7.45
C GLY A 47 -8.99 12.33 7.95
N LEU A 48 -8.27 11.75 8.91
CA LEU A 48 -7.03 12.30 9.44
C LEU A 48 -5.91 12.29 8.39
N ALA A 49 -5.84 11.25 7.56
CA ALA A 49 -4.92 11.17 6.44
C ALA A 49 -5.14 12.29 5.40
N ILE A 50 -6.39 12.57 5.02
CA ILE A 50 -6.71 13.68 4.11
C ILE A 50 -6.25 15.01 4.70
N PHE A 51 -6.53 15.23 5.99
CA PHE A 51 -6.08 16.44 6.69
C PHE A 51 -4.55 16.58 6.67
N MET A 52 -3.83 15.51 7.05
CA MET A 52 -2.37 15.48 7.04
C MET A 52 -1.80 15.67 5.64
N ARG A 53 -2.45 15.13 4.59
CA ARG A 53 -2.08 15.36 3.19
C ARG A 53 -2.15 16.82 2.78
N ILE A 54 -3.22 17.52 3.17
CA ILE A 54 -3.39 18.95 2.84
C ILE A 54 -2.35 19.78 3.60
N ALA A 55 -2.10 19.44 4.88
CA ALA A 55 -1.04 20.09 5.66
C ALA A 55 0.34 19.86 5.02
N LEU A 56 0.66 18.62 4.64
CA LEU A 56 1.90 18.27 3.96
C LEU A 56 2.02 19.00 2.62
N LEU A 57 0.95 19.09 1.82
CA LEU A 57 0.95 19.85 0.56
C LEU A 57 1.33 21.31 0.82
N GLY A 58 0.78 21.94 1.86
CA GLY A 58 1.13 23.31 2.23
C GLY A 58 2.59 23.50 2.63
N ILE A 59 3.18 22.48 3.29
CA ILE A 59 4.59 22.44 3.64
C ILE A 59 5.44 22.26 2.38
N LEU A 60 5.18 21.24 1.56
CA LEU A 60 5.97 20.90 0.37
C LEU A 60 5.95 22.02 -0.66
N VAL A 61 4.81 22.68 -0.90
CA VAL A 61 4.73 23.83 -1.83
C VAL A 61 5.71 24.94 -1.46
N LYS A 62 6.08 25.08 -0.18
CA LYS A 62 7.03 26.10 0.30
C LYS A 62 8.45 25.59 0.49
N LEU A 63 8.62 24.31 0.82
CA LEU A 63 9.88 23.74 1.29
C LEU A 63 10.44 22.65 0.36
N ILE A 64 9.87 22.46 -0.83
CA ILE A 64 10.25 21.33 -1.70
C ILE A 64 11.75 21.35 -2.05
N GLU A 65 12.32 22.52 -2.28
CA GLU A 65 13.74 22.67 -2.63
C GLU A 65 14.63 22.08 -1.52
N TYR A 66 14.38 22.46 -0.26
CA TYR A 66 15.09 21.93 0.91
C TYR A 66 14.85 20.44 1.17
N VAL A 67 13.68 19.92 0.80
CA VAL A 67 13.33 18.49 1.00
C VAL A 67 14.06 17.60 -0.03
N GLN A 68 14.41 18.15 -1.19
CA GLN A 68 15.12 17.44 -2.26
C GLN A 68 16.64 17.60 -2.20
N GLU A 69 17.15 18.60 -1.46
CA GLU A 69 18.59 18.79 -1.24
C GLU A 69 19.22 17.58 -0.50
N PRO A 70 20.35 17.04 -1.01
CA PRO A 70 21.09 16.00 -0.31
C PRO A 70 21.58 16.47 1.07
N ILE A 71 21.25 15.70 2.11
CA ILE A 71 21.68 15.97 3.49
C ILE A 71 23.02 15.31 3.78
N PHE A 72 23.22 14.09 3.27
CA PHE A 72 24.46 13.35 3.37
C PHE A 72 24.61 12.40 2.18
N GLY A 73 25.85 12.06 1.83
CA GLY A 73 26.13 11.10 0.78
C GLY A 73 27.47 10.42 0.98
N PHE A 74 27.63 9.27 0.34
CA PHE A 74 28.90 8.55 0.30
C PHE A 74 29.10 7.93 -1.08
N ASP A 75 30.32 8.03 -1.59
CA ASP A 75 30.72 7.56 -2.92
C ASP A 75 31.72 6.40 -2.81
N THR A 76 31.39 5.39 -2.01
CA THR A 76 32.29 4.26 -1.74
C THR A 76 31.94 3.06 -2.62
N HIS A 77 32.79 2.65 -3.56
CA HIS A 77 32.53 1.41 -4.29
C HIS A 77 32.58 0.20 -3.33
N PRO A 78 31.59 -0.73 -3.31
CA PRO A 78 30.55 -0.98 -4.31
C PRO A 78 29.16 -0.36 -4.04
N ILE A 79 28.99 0.47 -3.00
CA ILE A 79 27.69 1.08 -2.64
C ILE A 79 27.86 2.61 -2.53
N SER A 80 27.20 3.35 -3.41
CA SER A 80 27.12 4.82 -3.29
C SER A 80 25.68 5.28 -3.10
N GLY A 81 25.49 6.48 -2.58
CA GLY A 81 24.19 7.11 -2.45
C GLY A 81 24.25 8.50 -1.81
N HIS A 82 23.34 9.37 -2.22
CA HIS A 82 23.14 10.74 -1.76
C HIS A 82 21.71 10.89 -1.23
N PHE A 83 21.55 10.94 0.08
CA PHE A 83 20.26 10.86 0.74
C PHE A 83 19.71 12.25 1.04
N ASN A 84 18.46 12.50 0.64
CA ASN A 84 17.68 13.68 1.00
C ASN A 84 16.52 13.28 1.93
N VAL A 85 15.77 14.26 2.44
CA VAL A 85 14.65 13.98 3.37
C VAL A 85 13.63 13.07 2.70
N HIS A 86 13.32 13.33 1.43
CA HIS A 86 12.34 12.58 0.67
C HIS A 86 12.75 11.10 0.50
N SER A 87 13.99 10.85 0.10
CA SER A 87 14.51 9.50 -0.12
C SER A 87 14.52 8.67 1.17
N LEU A 88 14.86 9.29 2.31
CA LEU A 88 14.85 8.62 3.61
C LEU A 88 13.44 8.22 4.06
N ILE A 89 12.46 9.11 3.89
CA ILE A 89 11.07 8.83 4.24
C ILE A 89 10.52 7.68 3.37
N VAL A 90 10.79 7.73 2.07
CA VAL A 90 10.32 6.73 1.11
C VAL A 90 11.02 5.37 1.32
N LEU A 91 12.35 5.34 1.48
CA LEU A 91 13.11 4.12 1.79
C LEU A 91 12.65 3.51 3.12
N GLY A 92 12.58 4.31 4.17
CA GLY A 92 12.17 3.85 5.50
C GLY A 92 10.76 3.26 5.49
N GLY A 93 9.84 3.93 4.80
CA GLY A 93 8.48 3.43 4.59
C GLY A 93 8.44 2.12 3.78
N GLY A 94 9.26 2.01 2.74
CA GLY A 94 9.40 0.79 1.93
C GLY A 94 9.91 -0.39 2.75
N VAL A 95 10.98 -0.21 3.54
CA VAL A 95 11.51 -1.24 4.45
C VAL A 95 10.44 -1.65 5.45
N PHE A 96 9.77 -0.68 6.06
CA PHE A 96 8.73 -0.94 7.06
C PHE A 96 7.57 -1.76 6.50
N ILE A 97 7.08 -1.41 5.30
CA ILE A 97 6.02 -2.15 4.61
C ILE A 97 6.45 -3.56 4.27
N MET A 98 7.64 -3.71 3.67
CA MET A 98 8.16 -5.02 3.30
C MET A 98 8.30 -5.91 4.53
N TYR A 99 8.91 -5.40 5.59
CA TYR A 99 9.03 -6.12 6.86
C TYR A 99 7.67 -6.55 7.39
N THR A 100 6.68 -5.65 7.39
CA THR A 100 5.33 -5.94 7.87
C THR A 100 4.65 -7.01 7.04
N ALA A 101 4.75 -6.93 5.71
CA ALA A 101 4.16 -7.89 4.79
C ALA A 101 4.82 -9.27 4.93
N VAL A 102 6.16 -9.34 4.95
CA VAL A 102 6.91 -10.59 5.11
C VAL A 102 6.60 -11.24 6.46
N LYS A 103 6.62 -10.48 7.56
CA LYS A 103 6.28 -10.98 8.89
C LYS A 103 4.89 -11.62 8.92
N GLU A 104 3.93 -10.98 8.27
CA GLU A 104 2.55 -11.46 8.23
C GLU A 104 2.39 -12.70 7.34
N ILE A 105 3.09 -12.74 6.20
CA ILE A 105 3.16 -13.93 5.34
C ILE A 105 3.75 -15.11 6.12
N TRP A 106 4.87 -14.90 6.83
CA TRP A 106 5.47 -15.93 7.69
C TRP A 106 4.49 -16.46 8.72
N ARG A 107 3.77 -15.57 9.43
CA ARG A 107 2.74 -15.95 10.41
C ARG A 107 1.64 -16.82 9.79
N MET A 108 1.29 -16.59 8.53
CA MET A 108 0.30 -17.42 7.81
C MET A 108 0.85 -18.72 7.23
N VAL A 109 2.17 -18.85 7.06
CA VAL A 109 2.78 -20.08 6.56
C VAL A 109 3.16 -21.00 7.71
N SER A 110 3.52 -20.47 8.87
CA SER A 110 3.87 -21.21 10.08
C SER A 110 2.72 -21.95 10.77
N PHE A 111 1.57 -22.15 10.09
CA PHE A 111 0.49 -23.04 10.56
C PHE A 111 0.85 -24.52 10.35
N GLU A 112 1.99 -24.95 10.88
CA GLU A 112 2.21 -26.31 11.39
C GLU A 112 2.15 -26.20 12.92
N ASP A 113 0.94 -26.19 13.48
CA ASP A 113 0.60 -26.66 14.84
C ASP A 113 -0.87 -26.31 15.14
N GLU A 114 -1.78 -27.07 14.53
CA GLU A 114 -3.13 -27.23 15.05
C GLU A 114 -3.05 -28.05 16.36
N SER A 115 -2.66 -27.44 17.49
CA SER A 115 -3.09 -27.94 18.80
C SER A 115 -2.92 -27.00 20.00
N GLU A 116 -2.14 -25.92 19.99
CA GLU A 116 -1.89 -25.19 21.25
C GLU A 116 -1.30 -23.78 21.04
N ALA A 117 -2.01 -22.87 20.35
CA ALA A 117 -1.73 -21.43 20.42
C ALA A 117 -2.83 -20.61 19.73
N GLU A 118 -4.04 -20.57 20.31
CA GLU A 118 -4.77 -19.30 20.35
C GLU A 118 -4.09 -18.38 21.37
N GLU A 119 -2.80 -18.08 21.18
CA GLU A 119 -2.30 -16.80 21.65
C GLU A 119 -2.89 -15.78 20.69
N GLU A 120 -4.10 -15.34 21.01
CA GLU A 120 -4.70 -14.12 20.51
C GLU A 120 -3.61 -13.05 20.60
N ALA A 121 -2.95 -12.75 19.47
CA ALA A 121 -2.15 -11.55 19.38
C ALA A 121 -3.12 -10.41 19.72
N GLU A 122 -3.00 -9.86 20.93
CA GLU A 122 -3.97 -8.92 21.46
C GLU A 122 -4.23 -7.85 20.40
N PRO A 123 -5.51 -7.54 20.10
CA PRO A 123 -5.84 -6.55 19.10
C PRO A 123 -5.11 -5.26 19.45
N LYS A 124 -4.36 -4.72 18.47
CA LYS A 124 -3.62 -3.48 18.69
C LYS A 124 -4.60 -2.40 19.12
N SER A 125 -4.14 -1.53 20.03
CA SER A 125 -4.95 -0.39 20.45
C SER A 125 -5.36 0.43 19.23
N VAL A 126 -6.62 0.88 19.21
CA VAL A 126 -7.19 1.66 18.11
C VAL A 126 -6.31 2.87 17.77
N ASN A 127 -5.74 3.53 18.77
CA ASN A 127 -4.83 4.64 18.59
C ASN A 127 -3.54 4.25 17.87
N SER A 128 -2.98 3.07 18.17
CA SER A 128 -1.79 2.55 17.47
C SER A 128 -2.10 2.28 16.00
N VAL A 129 -3.25 1.68 15.71
CA VAL A 129 -3.70 1.39 14.33
C VAL A 129 -3.92 2.69 13.55
N ILE A 130 -4.60 3.67 14.14
CA ILE A 130 -4.81 4.99 13.52
C ILE A 130 -3.47 5.70 13.29
N ALA A 131 -2.58 5.72 14.28
CA ALA A 131 -1.27 6.34 14.15
C ALA A 131 -0.47 5.71 13.00
N MET A 132 -0.49 4.38 12.88
CA MET A 132 0.18 3.68 11.81
C MET A 132 -0.42 4.00 10.43
N ILE A 133 -1.75 4.03 10.33
CA ILE A 133 -2.44 4.46 9.10
C ILE A 133 -1.98 5.88 8.69
N VAL A 134 -1.90 6.80 9.64
CA VAL A 134 -1.50 8.19 9.38
C VAL A 134 -0.03 8.29 8.95
N ILE A 135 0.88 7.60 9.66
CA ILE A 135 2.31 7.57 9.31
C ILE A 135 2.51 7.03 7.91
N MET A 136 1.88 5.89 7.59
CA MET A 136 2.02 5.28 6.27
C MET A 136 1.37 6.12 5.18
N ASN A 137 0.21 6.73 5.47
CA ASN A 137 -0.37 7.68 4.55
C ASN A 137 0.57 8.85 4.29
N LEU A 138 1.25 9.38 5.31
CA LEU A 138 2.23 10.46 5.16
C LEU A 138 3.36 10.03 4.21
N VAL A 139 3.95 8.85 4.41
CA VAL A 139 4.99 8.29 3.52
C VAL A 139 4.51 8.27 2.06
N PHE A 140 3.34 7.66 1.80
CA PHE A 140 2.78 7.58 0.45
C PHE A 140 2.32 8.92 -0.13
N SER A 141 2.10 9.91 0.74
CA SER A 141 1.72 11.26 0.32
C SER A 141 2.86 12.02 -0.33
N PHE A 142 4.11 11.71 0.00
CA PHE A 142 5.25 12.37 -0.63
C PHE A 142 5.26 12.13 -2.16
N ASP A 143 5.31 10.88 -2.64
CA ASP A 143 5.33 10.60 -4.08
C ASP A 143 4.09 11.20 -4.79
N SER A 144 2.90 10.93 -4.26
CA SER A 144 1.65 11.39 -4.89
C SER A 144 1.50 12.91 -4.93
N ILE A 145 1.99 13.65 -3.94
CA ILE A 145 2.00 15.13 -3.95
C ILE A 145 3.04 15.65 -4.92
N LEU A 146 4.25 15.08 -4.96
CA LEU A 146 5.29 15.51 -5.89
C LEU A 146 4.90 15.26 -7.35
N SER A 147 4.32 14.09 -7.62
CA SER A 147 3.71 13.77 -8.92
C SER A 147 2.64 14.81 -9.31
N ALA A 148 1.81 15.26 -8.35
CA ALA A 148 0.80 16.29 -8.60
C ALA A 148 1.41 17.68 -8.83
N MET A 149 2.45 18.05 -8.08
CA MET A 149 3.18 19.32 -8.24
C MET A 149 3.88 19.43 -9.59
N ALA A 150 4.29 18.30 -10.19
CA ALA A 150 4.82 18.27 -11.55
C ALA A 150 3.74 18.59 -12.61
N LEU A 151 2.47 18.32 -12.33
CA LEU A 151 1.35 18.55 -13.25
C LEU A 151 0.70 19.94 -13.08
N THR A 152 0.72 20.50 -11.88
CA THR A 152 0.18 21.84 -11.62
C THR A 152 0.84 22.51 -10.44
N LYS A 153 1.01 23.83 -10.53
CA LYS A 153 1.47 24.67 -9.41
C LYS A 153 0.31 25.30 -8.62
N VAL A 154 -0.93 25.00 -9.00
CA VAL A 154 -2.12 25.64 -8.42
C VAL A 154 -2.57 24.89 -7.16
N PHE A 155 -2.32 25.49 -6.00
CA PHE A 155 -2.61 24.87 -4.69
C PHE A 155 -4.05 24.37 -4.56
N TRP A 156 -5.04 25.21 -4.90
CA TRP A 156 -6.45 24.83 -4.72
C TRP A 156 -6.86 23.64 -5.60
N VAL A 157 -6.23 23.47 -6.77
CA VAL A 157 -6.49 22.34 -7.67
C VAL A 157 -5.98 21.05 -7.03
N MET A 158 -4.75 21.05 -6.52
CA MET A 158 -4.17 19.89 -5.83
C MET A 158 -4.94 19.55 -4.55
N ALA A 159 -5.26 20.55 -3.73
CA ALA A 159 -6.02 20.37 -2.49
C ALA A 159 -7.42 19.80 -2.78
N SER A 160 -8.12 20.32 -3.79
CA SER A 160 -9.43 19.82 -4.20
C SER A 160 -9.36 18.38 -4.69
N ALA A 161 -8.32 18.04 -5.46
CA ALA A 161 -8.08 16.66 -5.86
C ALA A 161 -7.96 15.76 -4.62
N ILE A 162 -7.05 16.09 -3.70
CA ILE A 162 -6.81 15.30 -2.47
C ILE A 162 -8.11 15.06 -1.68
N VAL A 163 -8.94 16.09 -1.54
CA VAL A 163 -10.24 15.98 -0.85
C VAL A 163 -11.17 15.04 -1.60
N LEU A 164 -11.35 15.23 -2.91
CA LEU A 164 -12.25 14.41 -3.73
C LEU A 164 -11.80 12.94 -3.78
N GLY A 165 -10.51 12.68 -4.01
CA GLY A 165 -9.94 11.33 -3.95
C GLY A 165 -10.08 10.71 -2.57
N GLY A 166 -9.88 11.50 -1.51
CA GLY A 166 -10.12 11.12 -0.12
C GLY A 166 -11.55 10.67 0.16
N LEU A 167 -12.55 11.45 -0.29
CA LEU A 167 -13.96 11.13 -0.15
C LEU A 167 -14.33 9.84 -0.90
N LEU A 168 -13.78 9.63 -2.10
CA LEU A 168 -13.93 8.39 -2.85
C LEU A 168 -13.33 7.20 -2.08
N MET A 169 -12.15 7.36 -1.47
CA MET A 169 -11.53 6.34 -0.63
C MET A 169 -12.42 5.98 0.57
N ILE A 170 -13.01 6.96 1.26
CA ILE A 170 -13.96 6.70 2.37
C ILE A 170 -15.13 5.85 1.88
N PHE A 171 -15.68 6.17 0.71
CA PHE A 171 -16.79 5.41 0.12
C PHE A 171 -16.38 3.99 -0.29
N MET A 172 -15.14 3.78 -0.74
CA MET A 172 -14.64 2.48 -1.18
C MET A 172 -14.09 1.60 -0.05
N ALA A 173 -13.59 2.19 1.04
CA ALA A 173 -12.87 1.49 2.10
C ALA A 173 -13.66 0.34 2.73
N ASP A 174 -14.94 0.56 3.03
CA ASP A 174 -15.78 -0.50 3.59
C ASP A 174 -16.01 -1.64 2.57
N ARG A 175 -16.18 -1.32 1.28
CA ARG A 175 -16.36 -2.33 0.23
C ARG A 175 -15.11 -3.17 0.01
N VAL A 176 -13.95 -2.51 -0.09
CA VAL A 176 -12.66 -3.20 -0.26
C VAL A 176 -12.37 -4.06 0.97
N SER A 177 -12.56 -3.54 2.18
CA SER A 177 -12.38 -4.33 3.41
C SER A 177 -13.29 -5.55 3.46
N THR A 178 -14.59 -5.40 3.19
CA THR A 178 -15.52 -6.53 3.20
C THR A 178 -15.20 -7.56 2.12
N PHE A 179 -14.71 -7.12 0.95
CA PHE A 179 -14.25 -8.02 -0.11
C PHE A 179 -13.03 -8.84 0.34
N LEU A 180 -12.05 -8.20 1.00
CA LEU A 180 -10.87 -8.87 1.54
C LEU A 180 -11.18 -9.78 2.74
N GLU A 181 -12.20 -9.47 3.55
CA GLU A 181 -12.62 -10.28 4.70
C GLU A 181 -13.39 -11.54 4.29
N LYS A 182 -14.27 -11.44 3.29
CA LYS A 182 -15.12 -12.58 2.88
C LYS A 182 -14.34 -13.71 2.22
N ASN A 183 -13.14 -13.43 1.70
CA ASN A 183 -12.35 -14.41 0.99
C ASN A 183 -10.89 -14.44 1.49
N ARG A 184 -10.55 -15.42 2.35
CA ARG A 184 -9.18 -15.65 2.87
C ARG A 184 -8.09 -15.68 1.79
N MET A 185 -8.38 -16.22 0.60
CA MET A 185 -7.44 -16.18 -0.55
C MET A 185 -7.00 -14.75 -0.90
N TYR A 186 -7.92 -13.79 -0.83
CA TYR A 186 -7.68 -12.40 -1.20
C TYR A 186 -6.98 -11.62 -0.09
N GLU A 187 -7.00 -12.11 1.16
CA GLU A 187 -6.20 -11.55 2.25
C GLU A 187 -4.71 -11.78 2.02
N VAL A 188 -4.33 -13.01 1.64
CA VAL A 188 -2.96 -13.36 1.25
C VAL A 188 -2.52 -12.55 0.02
N LEU A 189 -3.38 -12.45 -1.00
CA LEU A 189 -3.13 -11.60 -2.18
C LEU A 189 -2.87 -10.14 -1.78
N GLY A 190 -3.63 -9.60 -0.83
CA GLY A 190 -3.43 -8.24 -0.31
C GLY A 190 -2.05 -8.03 0.30
N LEU A 191 -1.49 -9.03 1.01
CA LEU A 191 -0.14 -8.94 1.55
C LEU A 191 0.96 -9.03 0.49
N PHE A 192 0.75 -9.83 -0.56
CA PHE A 192 1.67 -9.84 -1.70
C PHE A 192 1.66 -8.51 -2.46
N ILE A 193 0.47 -7.90 -2.63
CA ILE A 193 0.38 -6.54 -3.18
C ILE A 193 1.11 -5.56 -2.26
N LEU A 194 0.92 -5.65 -0.95
CA LEU A 194 1.61 -4.80 0.01
C LEU A 194 3.14 -4.98 -0.05
N LEU A 195 3.63 -6.21 -0.23
CA LEU A 195 5.05 -6.50 -0.42
C LEU A 195 5.59 -5.81 -1.68
N ILE A 196 4.86 -5.87 -2.79
CA ILE A 196 5.24 -5.19 -4.04
C ILE A 196 5.22 -3.67 -3.88
N VAL A 197 4.26 -3.12 -3.15
CA VAL A 197 4.25 -1.69 -2.79
C VAL A 197 5.51 -1.32 -2.02
N GLY A 198 5.92 -2.17 -1.07
CA GLY A 198 7.19 -2.00 -0.36
C GLY A 198 8.41 -2.00 -1.29
N VAL A 199 8.48 -2.94 -2.25
CA VAL A 199 9.54 -2.98 -3.27
C VAL A 199 9.52 -1.74 -4.16
N MET A 200 8.34 -1.28 -4.58
CA MET A 200 8.17 -0.06 -5.37
C MET A 200 8.74 1.15 -4.61
N LEU A 201 8.40 1.32 -3.33
CA LEU A 201 8.96 2.38 -2.50
C LEU A 201 10.46 2.26 -2.31
N LEU A 202 11.00 1.05 -2.12
CA LEU A 202 12.46 0.89 -2.03
C LEU A 202 13.17 1.30 -3.32
N SER A 203 12.61 0.95 -4.48
CA SER A 203 13.16 1.35 -5.77
C SER A 203 13.08 2.86 -5.99
N GLU A 204 11.95 3.49 -5.62
CA GLU A 204 11.75 4.94 -5.71
C GLU A 204 12.70 5.67 -4.76
N GLY A 205 12.76 5.23 -3.49
CA GLY A 205 13.64 5.81 -2.48
C GLY A 205 15.12 5.67 -2.84
N GLY A 206 15.52 4.53 -3.42
CA GLY A 206 16.88 4.31 -3.92
C GLY A 206 17.20 5.21 -5.11
N HIS A 207 16.25 5.39 -6.03
CA HIS A 207 16.37 6.32 -7.15
C HIS A 207 16.52 7.77 -6.69
N LEU A 208 15.66 8.21 -5.75
CA LEU A 208 15.72 9.54 -5.14
C LEU A 208 17.01 9.78 -4.34
N ALA A 209 17.61 8.70 -3.82
CA ALA A 209 18.90 8.73 -3.14
C ALA A 209 20.09 8.56 -4.10
N HIS A 210 19.89 8.54 -5.42
CA HIS A 210 20.94 8.25 -6.40
C HIS A 210 21.80 7.03 -6.03
N MET A 211 21.17 5.99 -5.49
CA MET A 211 21.88 4.84 -4.97
C MET A 211 22.42 3.99 -6.12
N SER A 212 23.66 3.55 -5.98
CA SER A 212 24.24 2.52 -6.84
C SER A 212 24.66 1.30 -6.01
N LEU A 213 24.42 0.11 -6.54
CA LEU A 213 24.81 -1.17 -5.95
C LEU A 213 25.63 -1.95 -6.98
N PHE A 214 26.85 -2.32 -6.61
CA PHE A 214 27.76 -3.09 -7.47
C PHE A 214 28.00 -2.44 -8.85
N GLY A 215 27.99 -1.10 -8.90
CA GLY A 215 28.15 -0.34 -10.14
C GLY A 215 26.88 -0.20 -11.00
N GLY A 216 25.74 -0.74 -10.58
CA GLY A 216 24.43 -0.52 -11.21
C GLY A 216 23.61 0.52 -10.44
N GLU A 217 23.06 1.51 -11.13
CA GLU A 217 22.16 2.50 -10.53
C GLU A 217 20.78 1.90 -10.23
N ILE A 218 20.20 2.27 -9.09
CA ILE A 218 18.83 1.91 -8.75
C ILE A 218 17.88 2.85 -9.50
N HIS A 219 17.06 2.26 -10.37
CA HIS A 219 15.98 2.96 -11.05
C HIS A 219 14.63 2.69 -10.37
N ALA A 220 13.80 3.73 -10.32
CA ALA A 220 12.44 3.63 -9.83
C ALA A 220 11.62 2.65 -10.68
N MET A 221 10.87 1.78 -10.02
CA MET A 221 9.91 0.90 -10.67
C MET A 221 8.80 1.74 -11.31
N SER A 222 8.53 1.52 -12.60
CA SER A 222 7.46 2.26 -13.26
C SER A 222 6.08 1.89 -12.69
N LYS A 223 5.20 2.90 -12.55
CA LYS A 223 3.80 2.70 -12.10
C LYS A 223 3.04 1.74 -13.02
N ALA A 224 3.34 1.75 -14.32
CA ALA A 224 2.77 0.81 -15.28
C ALA A 224 3.20 -0.65 -15.00
N THR A 225 4.50 -0.86 -14.72
CA THR A 225 5.03 -2.17 -14.32
C THR A 225 4.36 -2.64 -13.03
N PHE A 226 4.17 -1.75 -12.05
CA PHE A 226 3.47 -2.06 -10.81
C PHE A 226 2.05 -2.57 -11.05
N TYR A 227 1.23 -1.83 -11.81
CA TYR A 227 -0.14 -2.26 -12.12
C TYR A 227 -0.18 -3.53 -12.97
N PHE A 228 0.77 -3.69 -13.89
CA PHE A 228 0.90 -4.91 -14.68
C PHE A 228 1.15 -6.13 -13.79
N VAL A 229 2.09 -6.04 -12.84
CA VAL A 229 2.38 -7.12 -11.89
C VAL A 229 1.16 -7.45 -11.02
N ILE A 230 0.44 -6.43 -10.53
CA ILE A 230 -0.80 -6.66 -9.76
C ILE A 230 -1.86 -7.36 -10.62
N ALA A 231 -2.07 -6.92 -11.85
CA ALA A 231 -3.03 -7.56 -12.75
C ALA A 231 -2.68 -9.03 -12.99
N VAL A 232 -1.40 -9.33 -13.23
CA VAL A 232 -0.91 -10.70 -13.38
C VAL A 232 -1.17 -11.50 -12.10
N LEU A 233 -0.85 -10.98 -10.92
CA LEU A 233 -1.09 -11.64 -9.63
C LEU A 233 -2.57 -11.94 -9.37
N VAL A 234 -3.45 -10.98 -9.66
CA VAL A 234 -4.89 -11.16 -9.51
C VAL A 234 -5.38 -12.25 -10.46
N ILE A 235 -4.91 -12.24 -11.72
CA ILE A 235 -5.27 -13.26 -12.71
C ILE A 235 -4.78 -14.64 -12.29
N THR A 236 -3.52 -14.79 -11.87
CA THR A 236 -2.99 -16.08 -11.42
C THR A 236 -3.70 -16.59 -10.17
N ASP A 237 -4.03 -15.71 -9.22
CA ASP A 237 -4.79 -16.10 -8.03
C ASP A 237 -6.23 -16.54 -8.37
N ILE A 238 -6.90 -15.86 -9.32
CA ILE A 238 -8.22 -16.29 -9.83
C ILE A 238 -8.13 -17.68 -10.49
N VAL A 239 -7.10 -17.92 -11.32
CA VAL A 239 -6.89 -19.21 -11.98
C VAL A 239 -6.61 -20.31 -10.95
N GLN A 240 -5.72 -20.05 -10.00
CA GLN A 240 -5.37 -20.98 -8.91
C GLN A 240 -6.60 -21.30 -8.05
N GLY A 241 -7.41 -20.31 -7.70
CA GLY A 241 -8.64 -20.48 -6.93
C GLY A 241 -9.67 -21.37 -7.66
N ARG A 242 -9.82 -21.21 -8.98
CA ARG A 242 -10.68 -22.10 -9.79
C ARG A 242 -10.13 -23.53 -9.84
N TYR A 243 -8.82 -23.68 -10.01
CA TYR A 243 -8.16 -24.98 -10.04
C TYR A 243 -8.31 -25.75 -8.72
N GLN A 244 -8.07 -25.09 -7.59
CA GLN A 244 -8.24 -25.71 -6.25
C GLN A 244 -9.68 -26.14 -6.00
N LYS A 245 -10.67 -25.32 -6.37
CA LYS A 245 -12.10 -25.69 -6.25
C LYS A 245 -12.43 -26.96 -7.04
N LYS A 246 -11.86 -27.10 -8.25
CA LYS A 246 -12.06 -28.30 -9.08
C LYS A 246 -11.46 -29.54 -8.43
N ILE A 247 -10.22 -29.46 -7.92
CA ILE A 247 -9.58 -30.57 -7.20
C ILE A 247 -10.39 -30.98 -5.97
N MET A 248 -10.86 -30.01 -5.18
CA MET A 248 -11.66 -30.30 -3.98
C MET A 248 -12.99 -30.99 -4.34
N ALA A 249 -13.64 -30.56 -5.43
CA ALA A 249 -14.86 -31.20 -5.93
C ALA A 249 -14.60 -32.64 -6.40
N GLU A 250 -13.50 -32.88 -7.11
CA GLU A 250 -13.11 -34.24 -7.54
C GLU A 250 -12.81 -35.15 -6.35
N LYS A 251 -12.05 -34.66 -5.35
CA LYS A 251 -11.78 -35.40 -4.10
C LYS A 251 -13.05 -35.71 -3.32
N ALA A 252 -13.99 -34.76 -3.23
CA ALA A 252 -15.26 -34.96 -2.55
C ALA A 252 -16.14 -36.00 -3.27
N ALA A 253 -16.21 -35.94 -4.60
CA ALA A 253 -16.92 -36.92 -5.42
C ALA A 253 -16.33 -38.33 -5.27
N ALA A 254 -14.99 -38.45 -5.29
CA ALA A 254 -14.30 -39.72 -5.08
C ALA A 254 -14.58 -40.32 -3.68
N LYS A 255 -14.59 -39.48 -2.63
CA LYS A 255 -14.92 -39.91 -1.26
C LYS A 255 -16.37 -40.38 -1.15
N ALA A 256 -17.32 -39.66 -1.76
CA ALA A 256 -18.73 -40.03 -1.77
C ALA A 256 -18.99 -41.35 -2.52
N ALA A 257 -18.32 -41.56 -3.66
CA ALA A 257 -18.41 -42.82 -4.41
C ALA A 257 -17.88 -44.02 -3.59
N LYS A 258 -16.77 -43.84 -2.87
CA LYS A 258 -16.20 -44.89 -2.00
C LYS A 258 -17.12 -45.22 -0.82
N ALA A 259 -17.80 -44.23 -0.24
CA ALA A 259 -18.75 -44.44 0.86
C ALA A 259 -20.04 -45.15 0.43
N LYS A 260 -20.45 -45.04 -0.85
CA LYS A 260 -21.63 -45.73 -1.39
C LYS A 260 -21.35 -47.19 -1.78
N ALA A 261 -20.08 -47.54 -1.95
CA ALA A 261 -19.64 -48.88 -2.34
C ALA A 261 -19.27 -49.79 -1.15
N ALA A 262 -19.24 -49.23 0.07
CA ALA A 262 -19.03 -49.94 1.34
C ALA A 262 -20.38 -50.15 2.05
#